data_AF-A0A7C8ZKB6-F1
#
_entry.id   AF-A0A7C8ZKB6-F1
#
_cell.length_a   1.000
_cell.length_b   1.000
_cell.length_c   1.000
_cell.angle_alpha   90.00
_cell.angle_beta   90.00
_cell.angle_gamma   90.00
#
_symmetry.space_group_name_H-M   'P 1'
#
loop_
_entity.id
_entity.type
_entity.pdbx_description
1 polymer ?
#
loop_
_entity_poly.entity_id
_entity_poly.type
_entity_poly.pdbx_seq_one_letter_code
_entity_poly.pdbx_strand_id
1 'polypeptide(L)'
;MFKRALKAEDSQRRTITLMLVGIPNVGKSALANSLHKIGRISAAEKGKLKHAAVSPIPGETKSINSLKVASHPNIYILDTPGILAPRIIDAEICAKLALTGALVDSLAGGKALAQYFLSVLNLSDEYHKWEKL
;
A
#
# COMPACT_ATOMS: atom_id res chain seq x y z
N MET A 1 -4.07 60.54 -0.99
CA MET A 1 -3.79 59.46 -0.01
C MET A 1 -4.23 58.11 -0.60
N PHE A 2 -3.58 57.68 -1.69
CA PHE A 2 -3.98 56.54 -2.51
C PHE A 2 -2.79 55.55 -2.53
N LYS A 3 -2.65 54.75 -1.48
CA LYS A 3 -1.70 53.62 -1.39
C LYS A 3 -1.97 52.82 -0.11
N ARG A 4 -2.74 51.74 -0.25
CA ARG A 4 -2.55 50.50 0.52
C ARG A 4 -3.30 49.41 -0.23
N ALA A 5 -2.67 48.91 -1.28
CA ALA A 5 -1.68 47.83 -1.20
C ALA A 5 -2.40 46.53 -1.53
N LEU A 6 -2.28 46.18 -2.81
CA LEU A 6 -2.09 44.83 -3.29
C LEU A 6 -3.08 43.83 -2.69
N LYS A 7 -4.19 43.70 -3.43
CA LYS A 7 -4.67 42.43 -3.98
C LYS A 7 -3.58 41.34 -3.89
N ALA A 8 -3.41 40.75 -2.70
CA ALA A 8 -2.75 39.48 -2.55
C ALA A 8 -3.77 38.51 -3.12
N GLU A 9 -3.60 38.22 -4.41
CA GLU A 9 -4.31 37.17 -5.10
C GLU A 9 -4.42 35.98 -4.15
N ASP A 10 -5.68 35.60 -3.92
CA ASP A 10 -6.13 34.44 -3.19
C ASP A 10 -5.10 33.32 -3.39
N SER A 11 -4.26 33.09 -2.37
CA SER A 11 -3.27 32.02 -2.37
C SER A 11 -4.06 30.74 -2.48
N GLN A 12 -4.29 30.32 -3.72
CA GLN A 12 -5.05 29.15 -4.12
C GLN A 12 -4.76 28.08 -3.07
N ARG A 13 -5.77 27.73 -2.27
CA ARG A 13 -5.66 26.67 -1.25
C ARG A 13 -5.44 25.36 -1.99
N ARG A 14 -4.22 25.15 -2.48
CA ARG A 14 -3.81 24.01 -3.31
C ARG A 14 -4.03 22.78 -2.46
N THR A 15 -5.03 22.00 -2.85
CA THR A 15 -5.29 20.70 -2.26
C THR A 15 -4.59 19.68 -3.15
N ILE A 16 -3.67 18.91 -2.57
CA ILE A 16 -2.93 17.88 -3.26
C ILE A 16 -3.57 16.54 -2.89
N THR A 17 -3.93 15.76 -3.90
CA THR A 17 -4.46 14.41 -3.71
C THR A 17 -3.49 13.42 -4.36
N LEU A 18 -3.01 12.48 -3.57
CA LEU A 18 -2.11 11.40 -3.97
C LEU A 18 -2.91 10.10 -3.98
N MET A 19 -2.73 9.25 -5.00
CA MET A 19 -3.37 7.94 -5.06
C MET A 19 -2.30 6.86 -4.99
N LEU A 20 -2.46 5.91 -4.07
CA LEU A 20 -1.56 4.75 -3.98
C LEU A 20 -2.10 3.65 -4.88
N VAL A 21 -1.28 3.15 -5.80
CA VAL A 21 -1.64 2.11 -6.78
C VAL A 21 -0.61 0.99 -6.71
N GLY A 22 -1.05 -0.26 -6.87
CA GLY A 22 -0.19 -1.44 -6.87
C GLY A 22 -0.96 -2.72 -6.58
N ILE A 23 -0.29 -3.87 -6.69
CA ILE A 23 -0.89 -5.19 -6.49
C ILE A 23 -1.38 -5.37 -5.03
N PRO A 24 -2.27 -6.33 -4.73
CA PRO A 24 -2.69 -6.65 -3.36
C PRO A 24 -1.49 -6.91 -2.44
N ASN A 25 -1.67 -6.62 -1.15
CA ASN A 25 -0.72 -6.94 -0.09
C ASN A 25 0.70 -6.33 -0.18
N VAL A 26 0.99 -5.44 -1.12
CA VAL A 26 2.26 -4.64 -1.13
C VAL A 26 2.36 -3.58 -0.03
N GLY A 27 1.35 -3.46 0.84
CA GLY A 27 1.38 -2.52 1.96
C GLY A 27 0.84 -1.10 1.67
N LYS A 28 0.07 -0.89 0.60
CA LYS A 28 -0.53 0.43 0.27
C LYS A 28 -1.31 1.03 1.45
N SER A 29 -2.25 0.27 2.01
CA SER A 29 -3.07 0.69 3.14
C SER A 29 -2.25 0.91 4.41
N ALA A 30 -1.20 0.10 4.63
CA ALA A 30 -0.28 0.29 5.74
C ALA A 30 0.52 1.61 5.61
N LEU A 31 1.01 1.92 4.41
CA LEU A 31 1.69 3.17 4.12
C LEU A 31 0.75 4.38 4.28
N ALA A 32 -0.46 4.30 3.72
CA ALA A 32 -1.47 5.36 3.84
C ALA A 32 -1.81 5.65 5.31
N ASN A 33 -2.01 4.60 6.13
CA ASN A 33 -2.27 4.72 7.56
C ASN A 33 -1.09 5.30 8.33
N SER A 34 0.14 4.87 8.00
CA SER A 34 1.36 5.41 8.63
C SER A 34 1.51 6.90 8.38
N LEU A 35 1.36 7.32 7.12
CA LEU A 35 1.41 8.74 6.72
C LEU A 35 0.26 9.54 7.34
N HIS A 36 -0.95 8.97 7.41
CA HIS A 36 -2.08 9.59 8.11
C HIS A 36 -1.78 9.84 9.59
N LYS A 37 -1.18 8.85 10.26
CA LYS A 37 -0.80 8.96 11.68
C LYS A 37 0.27 10.04 11.90
N ILE A 38 1.34 10.03 11.10
CA ILE A 38 2.43 11.02 11.19
C ILE A 38 1.89 12.43 10.91
N GLY A 39 1.13 12.58 9.82
CA GLY A 39 0.54 13.85 9.39
C GLY A 39 -0.38 14.49 10.41
N ARG A 40 -1.13 13.69 11.18
CA ARG A 40 -1.98 14.19 12.27
C ARG A 40 -1.20 14.63 13.49
N ILE A 41 -0.07 13.98 13.83
CA ILE A 41 0.81 14.43 14.94
C ILE A 41 1.30 15.85 14.68
N SER A 42 1.67 16.14 13.43
CA SER A 42 2.11 17.48 13.02
C SER A 42 0.98 18.51 12.96
N ALA A 43 -0.30 18.09 12.89
CA ALA A 43 -1.45 18.98 12.64
C ALA A 43 -2.33 19.28 13.86
N ALA A 44 -2.04 18.75 15.05
CA ALA A 44 -2.79 18.98 16.31
C ALA A 44 -4.32 18.71 16.27
N GLU A 45 -4.84 18.08 15.21
CA GLU A 45 -6.26 17.75 15.11
C GLU A 45 -6.56 16.56 16.04
N LYS A 46 -7.43 16.73 17.05
CA LYS A 46 -7.93 15.67 17.93
C LYS A 46 -9.33 15.22 17.49
N GLY A 47 -9.44 14.03 16.90
CA GLY A 47 -10.71 13.44 16.45
C GLY A 47 -10.57 11.92 16.20
N LYS A 48 -11.70 11.20 16.06
CA LYS A 48 -11.70 9.75 15.77
C LYS A 48 -10.91 9.46 14.48
N LEU A 49 -9.90 8.62 14.60
CA LEU A 49 -9.02 8.24 13.50
C LEU A 49 -9.79 7.38 12.49
N LYS A 50 -9.98 7.90 11.27
CA LYS A 50 -10.37 7.05 10.14
C LYS A 50 -9.11 6.32 9.70
N HIS A 51 -9.12 5.00 9.81
CA HIS A 51 -8.04 4.15 9.32
C HIS A 51 -8.52 3.37 8.12
N ALA A 52 -7.65 3.18 7.13
CA ALA A 52 -7.85 2.16 6.12
C ALA A 52 -7.75 0.78 6.78
N ALA A 53 -8.61 -0.16 6.37
CA ALA A 53 -8.49 -1.54 6.80
C ALA A 53 -7.19 -2.14 6.26
N VAL A 54 -6.46 -2.87 7.12
CA VAL A 54 -5.24 -3.59 6.74
C VAL A 54 -5.41 -5.02 7.22
N SER A 55 -5.29 -5.96 6.30
CA SER A 55 -5.33 -7.40 6.59
C SER A 55 -4.39 -8.10 5.61
N PRO A 56 -3.79 -9.24 6.01
CA PRO A 56 -2.94 -10.04 5.13
C PRO A 56 -3.74 -10.76 4.03
N ILE A 57 -5.07 -10.72 4.08
CA ILE A 57 -5.93 -11.35 3.07
C ILE A 57 -5.99 -10.44 1.83
N PRO A 58 -5.73 -10.95 0.61
CA PRO A 58 -5.91 -10.17 -0.61
C PRO A 58 -7.35 -9.65 -0.76
N GLY A 59 -7.50 -8.40 -1.20
CA GLY A 59 -8.82 -7.82 -1.52
C GLY A 59 -9.57 -7.19 -0.35
N GLU A 60 -8.89 -6.99 0.79
CA GLU A 60 -9.48 -6.38 2.00
C GLU A 60 -9.86 -4.91 1.81
N THR A 61 -9.06 -4.17 1.04
CA THR A 61 -9.40 -2.82 0.61
C THR A 61 -10.44 -2.91 -0.51
N LYS A 62 -11.72 -2.82 -0.17
CA LYS A 62 -12.85 -2.93 -1.11
C LYS A 62 -13.32 -1.61 -1.71
N SER A 63 -13.01 -0.48 -1.06
CA SER A 63 -13.41 0.86 -1.47
C SER A 63 -12.24 1.83 -1.42
N ILE A 64 -12.32 2.91 -2.20
CA ILE A 64 -11.33 3.99 -2.16
C ILE A 64 -11.59 4.83 -0.91
N ASN A 65 -10.58 4.97 -0.05
CA ASN A 65 -10.66 5.74 1.18
C ASN A 65 -9.70 6.93 1.13
N SER A 66 -10.18 8.13 1.44
CA SER A 66 -9.34 9.32 1.53
C SER A 66 -8.86 9.59 2.96
N LEU A 67 -7.54 9.67 3.16
CA LEU A 67 -6.89 9.98 4.42
C LEU A 67 -6.13 11.30 4.32
N LYS A 68 -6.42 12.26 5.20
CA LYS A 68 -5.73 13.56 5.23
C LYS A 68 -4.36 13.42 5.92
N VAL A 69 -3.28 13.84 5.28
CA VAL A 69 -1.91 13.72 5.82
C VAL A 69 -1.23 15.06 6.09
N ALA A 70 -1.75 16.17 5.56
CA ALA A 70 -1.29 17.51 5.93
C ALA A 70 -2.43 18.54 5.76
N SER A 71 -2.32 19.66 6.48
CA SER A 71 -3.33 20.74 6.45
C SER A 71 -2.84 22.02 5.73
N HIS A 72 -1.53 22.24 5.62
CA HIS A 72 -0.96 23.44 5.00
C HIS A 72 0.27 23.10 4.14
N PRO A 73 0.13 22.86 2.82
CA PRO A 73 -1.15 22.77 2.08
C PRO A 73 -1.97 21.53 2.49
N ASN A 74 -3.25 21.50 2.12
CA ASN A 74 -4.08 20.32 2.36
C ASN A 74 -3.58 19.17 1.48
N ILE A 75 -3.17 18.05 2.08
CA ILE A 75 -2.72 16.86 1.36
C ILE A 75 -3.58 15.67 1.79
N TYR A 76 -4.11 14.94 0.80
CA TYR A 76 -4.88 13.71 0.99
C TYR A 76 -4.21 12.55 0.26
N ILE A 77 -4.25 11.37 0.88
CA ILE A 77 -3.87 10.09 0.27
C ILE A 77 -5.13 9.27 0.06
N LEU A 78 -5.33 8.79 -1.17
CA LEU A 78 -6.34 7.82 -1.52
C LEU A 78 -5.73 6.42 -1.42
N ASP A 79 -6.21 5.66 -0.45
CA ASP A 79 -5.95 4.23 -0.39
C ASP A 79 -6.92 3.49 -1.31
N THR A 80 -6.40 2.54 -2.08
CA THR A 80 -7.15 1.90 -3.18
C THR A 80 -7.00 0.38 -3.15
N PRO A 81 -8.01 -0.35 -3.68
CA PRO A 81 -7.91 -1.79 -3.86
C PRO A 81 -6.66 -2.21 -4.62
N GLY A 82 -6.07 -3.36 -4.27
CA GLY A 82 -4.96 -3.91 -5.03
C GLY A 82 -5.38 -4.28 -6.46
N ILE A 83 -4.58 -3.87 -7.45
CA ILE A 83 -4.88 -4.13 -8.86
C ILE A 83 -3.96 -5.25 -9.36
N LEU A 84 -4.55 -6.32 -9.88
CA LEU A 84 -3.86 -7.40 -10.60
C LEU A 84 -4.48 -7.56 -11.98
N ALA A 85 -3.71 -8.15 -12.90
CA ALA A 85 -4.26 -8.58 -14.18
C ALA A 85 -5.41 -9.58 -13.95
N PRO A 86 -6.53 -9.47 -14.69
CA PRO A 86 -7.70 -10.34 -14.50
C PRO A 86 -7.39 -11.81 -14.79
N ARG A 87 -6.34 -12.07 -15.59
CA ARG A 87 -5.81 -13.41 -15.84
C ARG A 87 -4.28 -13.36 -15.85
N ILE A 88 -3.67 -14.17 -15.01
CA ILE A 88 -2.23 -14.43 -15.02
C ILE A 88 -2.05 -15.79 -15.68
N ILE A 89 -1.41 -15.81 -16.84
CA ILE A 89 -1.29 -17.03 -17.68
C ILE A 89 -0.02 -17.82 -17.29
N ASP A 90 0.98 -17.12 -16.76
CA ASP A 90 2.26 -17.69 -16.38
C ASP A 90 2.18 -18.34 -14.99
N ALA A 91 2.45 -19.65 -14.95
CA ALA A 91 2.41 -20.44 -13.72
C ALA A 91 3.49 -20.06 -12.71
N GLU A 92 4.67 -19.64 -13.18
CA GLU A 92 5.77 -19.22 -12.32
C GLU A 92 5.45 -17.87 -11.67
N ILE A 93 4.91 -16.91 -12.43
CA ILE A 93 4.44 -15.62 -11.89
C ILE A 93 3.31 -15.86 -10.87
N CYS A 94 2.36 -16.76 -11.18
CA CYS A 94 1.28 -17.10 -10.28
C CYS A 94 1.81 -17.70 -8.96
N ALA A 95 2.76 -18.63 -9.04
CA ALA A 95 3.39 -19.23 -7.87
C ALA A 95 4.13 -18.19 -7.00
N LYS A 96 4.89 -17.27 -7.61
CA LYS A 96 5.57 -16.17 -6.89
C LYS A 96 4.58 -15.22 -6.21
N LEU A 97 3.50 -14.85 -6.89
CA LEU A 97 2.48 -13.97 -6.35
C LEU A 97 1.69 -14.63 -5.21
N ALA A 98 1.42 -15.92 -5.30
CA ALA A 98 0.81 -16.67 -4.21
C ALA A 98 1.77 -16.84 -3.01
N LEU A 99 3.04 -17.18 -3.25
CA LEU A 99 4.05 -17.26 -2.18
C LEU A 99 4.23 -15.95 -1.40
N THR A 100 4.12 -14.81 -2.09
CA THR A 100 4.20 -13.48 -1.46
C THR A 100 2.87 -13.00 -0.87
N GLY A 101 1.82 -13.83 -0.96
CA GLY A 101 0.49 -13.52 -0.47
C GLY A 101 -0.24 -12.46 -1.29
N ALA A 102 0.22 -12.08 -2.49
CA ALA A 102 -0.52 -11.17 -3.38
C ALA A 102 -1.73 -11.86 -4.04
N LEU A 103 -1.71 -13.20 -4.13
CA LEU A 103 -2.82 -14.05 -4.55
C LEU A 103 -3.24 -15.00 -3.42
N VAL A 104 -4.46 -15.51 -3.50
CA VAL A 104 -4.97 -16.49 -2.53
C VAL A 104 -4.42 -17.88 -2.84
N ASP A 105 -3.79 -18.53 -1.86
CA ASP A 105 -3.11 -19.83 -1.98
C ASP A 105 -3.97 -20.95 -2.57
N SER A 106 -5.30 -20.88 -2.39
CA SER A 106 -6.26 -21.83 -2.95
C SER A 106 -6.19 -21.95 -4.48
N LEU A 107 -5.64 -20.95 -5.18
CA LEU A 107 -5.53 -20.92 -6.64
C LEU A 107 -4.36 -21.75 -7.18
N ALA A 108 -3.26 -21.88 -6.43
CA ALA A 108 -2.05 -22.59 -6.88
C ALA A 108 -1.86 -23.96 -6.23
N GLY A 109 -2.58 -24.23 -5.13
CA GLY A 109 -2.52 -25.49 -4.39
C GLY A 109 -1.32 -25.55 -3.43
N GLY A 110 -1.59 -25.68 -2.13
CA GLY A 110 -0.56 -25.54 -1.08
C GLY A 110 0.64 -26.49 -1.23
N LYS A 111 0.44 -27.72 -1.70
CA LYS A 111 1.55 -28.68 -1.92
C LYS A 111 2.47 -28.23 -3.05
N ALA A 112 1.91 -27.75 -4.17
CA ALA A 112 2.69 -27.27 -5.30
C ALA A 112 3.44 -25.99 -4.95
N LEU A 113 2.80 -25.08 -4.21
CA LEU A 113 3.46 -23.90 -3.64
C LEU A 113 4.62 -24.25 -2.72
N ALA A 114 4.45 -25.22 -1.81
CA ALA A 114 5.50 -25.67 -0.91
C ALA A 114 6.68 -26.30 -1.67
N GLN A 115 6.40 -27.12 -2.69
CA GLN A 115 7.43 -27.67 -3.57
C GLN A 115 8.18 -26.58 -4.35
N TYR A 116 7.46 -25.61 -4.89
CA TYR A 116 8.04 -24.47 -5.58
C TYR A 116 8.92 -23.64 -4.63
N PHE A 117 8.44 -23.32 -3.43
CA PHE A 117 9.23 -22.63 -2.42
C PHE A 117 10.52 -23.38 -2.08
N LEU A 118 10.44 -24.68 -1.82
CA LEU A 118 11.62 -25.50 -1.54
C LEU A 118 12.60 -25.51 -2.72
N SER A 119 12.11 -25.55 -3.96
CA SER A 119 12.97 -25.46 -5.15
C SER A 119 13.72 -24.12 -5.22
N VAL A 120 13.06 -23.02 -4.87
CA VAL A 120 13.68 -21.69 -4.81
C VAL A 120 14.77 -21.64 -3.72
N LEU A 121 14.51 -22.22 -2.55
CA LEU A 121 15.50 -22.26 -1.47
C LEU A 121 16.71 -23.13 -1.84
N ASN A 122 16.49 -24.31 -2.43
CA ASN A 122 17.56 -25.23 -2.81
C ASN A 122 18.45 -24.68 -3.93
N LEU A 123 17.94 -23.77 -4.76
CA LEU A 123 18.72 -23.06 -5.78
C LEU A 123 19.52 -21.89 -5.22
N SER A 124 19.23 -21.45 -3.99
CA SER A 124 19.95 -20.35 -3.36
C SER A 124 21.15 -20.87 -2.56
N ASP A 125 22.36 -20.43 -2.92
CA ASP A 125 23.61 -20.79 -2.23
C ASP A 125 23.66 -20.31 -0.76
N GLU A 126 22.68 -19.52 -0.31
CA GLU A 126 22.59 -19.01 1.06
C GLU A 126 22.28 -20.08 2.10
N TYR A 127 21.62 -21.19 1.72
CA TYR A 127 21.21 -22.23 2.68
C TYR A 127 22.33 -23.19 3.10
N HIS A 128 23.44 -23.25 2.35
CA HIS A 128 24.61 -24.06 2.74
C HIS A 128 25.21 -23.66 4.10
N LYS A 129 24.90 -22.45 4.60
CA LYS A 129 25.30 -22.02 5.96
C LYS A 129 24.52 -22.75 7.07
N TRP A 130 23.30 -23.19 6.80
CA TRP A 130 22.42 -23.85 7.77
C TRP A 130 22.49 -25.38 7.71
N GLU A 131 23.04 -25.94 6.63
CA GLU A 131 23.24 -27.39 6.45
C GLU A 131 24.29 -27.99 7.42
N LYS A 132 25.16 -27.15 7.99
CA LYS A 132 26.25 -27.56 8.90
C LYS A 132 25.95 -27.31 10.38
N LEU A 133 24.71 -26.96 10.74
CA LEU A 133 24.22 -26.87 12.12
C LEU A 133 23.55 -28.18 12.53
#